data_AF-A0A967KMY7-F1
#
_entry.id   AF-A0A967KMY7-F1
#
_cell.length_a   1.000
_cell.length_b   1.000
_cell.length_c   1.000
_cell.angle_alpha   90.00
_cell.angle_beta   90.00
_cell.angle_gamma   90.00
#
_symmetry.space_group_name_H-M   'P 1'
#
loop_
_entity.id
_entity.type
_entity.pdbx_description
1 polymer ?
#
loop_
_entity_poly.entity_id
_entity_poly.type
_entity_poly.pdbx_seq_one_letter_code
_entity_poly.pdbx_strand_id
1 'polypeptide(L)'
;TVPLVSLLLMSCFRIDLTFPMDNGWNGLENYLEMFRDTRFWFSIRLTVIYTAITVVLQVILGLALAMAFFRGFRGQGLMRVSVLLPMILAPVVVGLAWRTLILTPEYGILDYLVILLGFGSKPWLVEPTWALISVIIIHTWQWTPFAFLVFLASLNAMPQEPLEAALLDT
;
A
#
# COMPACT_ATOMS: atom_id res chain seq x y z
N THR A 1 -20.15 -19.89 6.54
CA THR A 1 -20.87 -19.55 7.79
C THR A 1 -20.24 -20.21 9.00
N VAL A 2 -19.97 -21.52 8.98
CA VAL A 2 -19.29 -22.24 10.07
C VAL A 2 -17.98 -21.57 10.55
N PRO A 3 -17.04 -21.16 9.67
CA PRO A 3 -15.79 -20.54 10.13
C PRO A 3 -15.97 -19.18 10.82
N LEU A 4 -16.94 -18.38 10.36
CA LEU A 4 -17.23 -17.07 10.95
C LEU A 4 -17.73 -17.21 12.38
N VAL A 5 -18.67 -18.15 12.60
CA VAL A 5 -19.20 -18.44 13.93
C VAL A 5 -18.11 -18.97 14.84
N SER A 6 -17.24 -19.86 14.34
CA SER A 6 -16.09 -20.37 15.10
C SER A 6 -15.15 -19.24 15.54
N LEU A 7 -14.86 -18.27 14.66
CA LEU A 7 -14.01 -17.11 15.01
C LEU A 7 -14.65 -16.22 16.07
N LEU A 8 -15.96 -15.99 15.98
CA LEU A 8 -16.70 -15.19 16.97
C LEU A 8 -16.78 -15.88 18.34
N LEU A 9 -16.87 -17.21 18.35
CA LEU A 9 -16.78 -17.97 19.59
C LEU A 9 -15.36 -17.88 20.14
N MET A 10 -14.35 -18.19 19.33
CA MET A 10 -12.93 -18.15 19.72
C MET A 10 -12.48 -16.78 20.24
N SER A 11 -13.01 -15.67 19.72
CA SER A 11 -12.66 -14.33 20.25
C SER A 11 -13.09 -14.10 21.69
N CYS A 12 -14.05 -14.89 22.20
CA CYS A 12 -14.52 -14.85 23.59
C CYS A 12 -13.85 -15.91 24.50
N PHE A 13 -12.90 -16.67 23.96
CA PHE A 13 -12.05 -17.58 24.72
C PHE A 13 -10.64 -16.99 24.84
N ARG A 14 -10.00 -17.23 25.97
CA ARG A 14 -8.56 -17.10 26.09
C ARG A 14 -7.93 -18.35 25.49
N ILE A 15 -7.11 -18.17 24.46
CA ILE A 15 -6.37 -19.26 23.81
C ILE A 15 -4.89 -18.90 23.89
N ASP A 16 -4.21 -19.49 24.86
CA ASP A 16 -2.76 -19.54 24.96
C ASP A 16 -2.28 -20.88 24.40
N LEU A 17 -1.39 -20.81 23.40
CA LEU A 17 -0.77 -21.99 22.80
C LEU A 17 0.36 -22.54 23.66
N THR A 18 0.89 -21.73 24.58
CA THR A 18 2.03 -22.05 25.46
C THR A 18 1.56 -22.75 26.73
N PHE A 19 0.44 -22.32 27.29
CA PHE A 19 -0.18 -22.90 28.49
C PHE A 19 -1.62 -23.32 28.22
N PRO A 20 -1.85 -24.48 27.57
CA PRO A 20 -3.18 -24.91 27.16
C PRO A 20 -4.17 -25.11 28.32
N MET A 21 -3.65 -25.30 29.55
CA MET A 21 -4.45 -25.49 30.75
C MET A 21 -5.11 -24.19 31.24
N ASP A 22 -4.61 -23.02 30.84
CA ASP A 22 -5.18 -21.71 31.18
C ASP A 22 -6.21 -21.25 30.13
N ASN A 23 -6.51 -22.09 29.14
CA ASN A 23 -7.49 -21.80 28.11
C ASN A 23 -8.90 -21.95 28.66
N GLY A 24 -9.72 -20.93 28.46
CA GLY A 24 -11.06 -20.88 29.03
C GLY A 24 -11.90 -19.77 28.46
N TRP A 25 -13.20 -19.82 28.71
CA TRP A 25 -14.11 -18.75 28.35
C TRP A 25 -13.82 -17.51 29.21
N ASN A 26 -13.43 -16.41 28.59
CA ASN A 26 -13.17 -15.14 29.28
C ASN A 26 -14.12 -14.02 28.84
N GLY A 27 -15.19 -14.35 28.10
CA GLY A 27 -16.22 -13.40 27.70
C GLY A 27 -15.64 -12.29 26.82
N LEU A 28 -15.65 -11.05 27.31
CA LEU A 28 -15.13 -9.88 26.58
C LEU A 28 -13.79 -9.36 27.12
N GLU A 29 -13.12 -10.08 28.02
CA GLU A 29 -11.88 -9.61 28.66
C GLU A 29 -10.78 -9.33 27.63
N ASN A 30 -10.67 -10.16 26.58
CA ASN A 30 -9.74 -9.94 25.46
C ASN A 30 -9.88 -8.53 24.84
N TYR A 31 -11.11 -8.03 24.71
CA TYR A 31 -11.36 -6.71 24.16
C TYR A 31 -11.02 -5.60 25.15
N LEU A 32 -11.36 -5.78 26.44
CA LEU A 32 -11.02 -4.83 27.51
C LEU A 32 -9.50 -4.68 27.67
N GLU A 33 -8.75 -5.79 27.64
CA GLU A 33 -7.29 -5.78 27.64
C GLU A 33 -6.74 -5.06 26.40
N MET A 34 -7.27 -5.37 25.21
CA MET A 34 -6.87 -4.73 23.96
C MET A 34 -7.11 -3.21 23.97
N PHE A 35 -8.23 -2.73 24.52
CA PHE A 35 -8.53 -1.31 24.63
C PHE A 35 -7.63 -0.57 25.63
N ARG A 36 -7.06 -1.27 26.61
CA ARG A 36 -6.11 -0.70 27.59
C ARG A 36 -4.66 -0.76 27.09
N ASP A 37 -4.37 -1.54 26.06
CA ASP A 37 -3.03 -1.67 25.51
C ASP A 37 -2.65 -0.44 24.67
N THR A 38 -1.59 0.26 25.08
CA THR A 38 -1.05 1.41 24.36
C THR A 38 -0.44 1.02 23.01
N ARG A 39 0.06 -0.22 22.88
CA ARG A 39 0.62 -0.74 21.63
C ARG A 39 -0.48 -0.93 20.59
N PHE A 40 -1.65 -1.40 21.00
CA PHE A 40 -2.82 -1.55 20.13
C PHE A 40 -3.20 -0.23 19.48
N TRP A 41 -3.37 0.83 20.29
CA TRP A 41 -3.69 2.17 19.78
C TRP A 41 -2.58 2.76 18.91
N PHE A 42 -1.31 2.52 19.27
CA PHE A 42 -0.18 2.92 18.44
C PHE A 42 -0.22 2.25 17.07
N SER A 43 -0.46 0.93 17.01
CA SER A 43 -0.59 0.17 15.77
C SER A 43 -1.77 0.66 14.93
N ILE A 44 -2.95 0.90 15.53
CA ILE A 44 -4.10 1.46 14.82
C ILE A 44 -3.73 2.81 14.19
N ARG A 45 -3.14 3.72 14.97
CA ARG A 45 -2.76 5.05 14.47
C ARG A 45 -1.77 4.92 13.31
N LEU A 46 -0.78 4.06 13.43
CA LEU A 46 0.22 3.82 12.40
C LEU A 46 -0.43 3.28 11.11
N THR A 47 -1.32 2.29 11.23
CA THR A 47 -2.07 1.72 10.10
C THR A 47 -2.95 2.77 9.43
N VAL A 48 -3.67 3.59 10.18
CA VAL A 48 -4.52 4.65 9.62
C VAL A 48 -3.68 5.68 8.87
N ILE A 49 -2.57 6.15 9.44
CA ILE A 49 -1.66 7.09 8.78
C ILE A 49 -1.08 6.47 7.50
N TYR A 50 -0.59 5.24 7.60
CA TYR A 50 -0.05 4.47 6.49
C TYR A 50 -1.08 4.33 5.34
N THR A 51 -2.29 3.88 5.66
CA THR A 51 -3.36 3.69 4.68
C THR A 51 -3.80 5.01 4.06
N ALA A 52 -4.00 6.06 4.86
CA ALA A 52 -4.42 7.35 4.34
C ALA A 52 -3.40 7.92 3.34
N ILE A 53 -2.11 7.91 3.70
CA ILE A 53 -1.04 8.42 2.84
C ILE A 53 -0.94 7.60 1.55
N THR A 54 -0.89 6.26 1.66
CA THR A 54 -0.76 5.39 0.48
C THR A 54 -1.93 5.53 -0.47
N VAL A 55 -3.17 5.56 0.03
CA VAL A 55 -4.37 5.73 -0.81
C VAL A 55 -4.36 7.08 -1.53
N VAL A 56 -4.06 8.17 -0.82
CA VAL A 56 -3.98 9.51 -1.43
C VAL A 56 -2.94 9.55 -2.54
N LEU A 57 -1.74 9.02 -2.30
CA LEU A 57 -0.69 8.97 -3.30
C LEU A 57 -1.07 8.10 -4.51
N GLN A 58 -1.65 6.93 -4.27
CA GLN A 58 -2.10 6.03 -5.35
C GLN A 58 -3.18 6.66 -6.22
N VAL A 59 -4.11 7.41 -5.62
CA VAL A 59 -5.15 8.13 -6.35
C VAL A 59 -4.55 9.23 -7.22
N ILE A 60 -3.69 10.07 -6.65
CA ILE A 60 -3.05 11.17 -7.38
C ILE A 60 -2.21 10.64 -8.54
N LEU A 61 -1.34 9.66 -8.28
CA LEU A 61 -0.47 9.09 -9.30
C LEU A 61 -1.25 8.29 -10.35
N GLY A 62 -2.25 7.51 -9.92
CA GLY A 62 -3.11 6.74 -10.82
C GLY A 62 -3.90 7.64 -11.77
N LEU A 63 -4.47 8.72 -11.25
CA LEU A 63 -5.18 9.71 -12.06
C LEU A 63 -4.23 10.45 -13.01
N ALA A 64 -3.05 10.87 -12.53
CA ALA A 64 -2.05 11.53 -13.37
C ALA A 64 -1.62 10.64 -14.55
N LEU A 65 -1.36 9.36 -14.29
CA LEU A 65 -1.07 8.38 -15.33
C LEU A 65 -2.27 8.16 -16.26
N ALA A 66 -3.49 8.08 -15.73
CA ALA A 66 -4.69 7.88 -16.53
C ALA A 66 -4.90 9.04 -17.51
N MET A 67 -4.76 10.28 -17.04
CA MET A 67 -4.84 11.48 -17.89
C MET A 67 -3.72 11.51 -18.95
N ALA A 68 -2.48 11.16 -18.57
CA ALA A 68 -1.37 11.09 -19.51
C ALA A 68 -1.61 10.05 -20.63
N PHE A 69 -2.31 8.96 -20.31
CA PHE A 69 -2.63 7.92 -21.29
C PHE A 69 -3.97 8.17 -22.00
N PHE A 70 -4.81 9.07 -21.52
CA PHE A 70 -6.15 9.29 -22.08
C PHE A 70 -6.11 9.72 -23.55
N ARG A 71 -5.21 10.64 -23.92
CA ARG A 71 -5.11 11.17 -25.29
C ARG A 71 -4.56 10.19 -26.33
N GLY A 72 -4.00 9.05 -25.89
CA GLY A 72 -3.34 8.08 -26.76
C GLY A 72 -2.03 8.60 -27.36
N PHE A 73 -1.00 7.75 -27.44
CA PHE A 73 0.27 8.09 -28.11
C PHE A 73 0.93 6.86 -28.71
N ARG A 74 1.85 7.04 -29.66
CA ARG A 74 2.58 5.94 -30.31
C ARG A 74 3.41 5.19 -29.25
N GLY A 75 3.21 3.89 -29.11
CA GLY A 75 3.89 3.06 -28.10
C GLY A 75 3.15 2.90 -26.77
N GLN A 76 1.92 3.41 -26.67
CA GLN A 76 1.12 3.33 -25.44
C GLN A 76 0.94 1.90 -24.91
N GLY A 77 0.85 0.89 -25.77
CA GLY A 77 0.71 -0.51 -25.33
C GLY A 77 1.88 -0.99 -24.47
N LEU A 78 3.11 -0.73 -24.89
CA LEU A 78 4.31 -1.11 -24.13
C LEU A 78 4.41 -0.34 -22.81
N MET A 79 4.07 0.95 -22.82
CA MET A 79 4.08 1.76 -21.60
C MET A 79 2.97 1.36 -20.62
N ARG A 80 1.81 0.88 -21.11
CA ARG A 80 0.79 0.30 -20.23
C ARG A 80 1.32 -0.96 -19.55
N VAL A 81 1.99 -1.85 -20.28
CA VAL A 81 2.57 -3.06 -19.69
C VAL A 81 3.58 -2.73 -18.60
N SER A 82 4.47 -1.76 -18.82
CA SER A 82 5.45 -1.37 -17.78
C SER A 82 4.79 -0.78 -16.54
N VAL A 83 3.74 0.03 -16.71
CA VAL A 83 2.95 0.56 -15.58
C VAL A 83 2.20 -0.55 -14.84
N LEU A 84 1.69 -1.57 -15.53
CA LEU A 84 0.93 -2.66 -14.91
C LEU A 84 1.79 -3.74 -14.25
N LEU A 85 3.04 -3.88 -14.70
CA LEU A 85 3.98 -4.90 -14.25
C LEU A 85 4.12 -5.02 -12.71
N PRO A 86 4.22 -3.92 -11.92
CA PRO A 86 4.38 -4.00 -10.47
C PRO A 86 3.27 -4.77 -9.75
N MET A 87 2.02 -4.58 -10.18
CA MET A 87 0.85 -5.21 -9.54
C MET A 87 0.84 -6.74 -9.74
N ILE A 88 1.41 -7.22 -10.84
CA ILE A 88 1.41 -8.64 -11.20
C ILE A 88 2.43 -9.42 -10.36
N LEU A 89 3.47 -8.74 -9.86
CA LEU A 89 4.51 -9.36 -9.05
C LEU A 89 3.97 -9.76 -7.67
N ALA A 90 4.35 -10.96 -7.22
CA ALA A 90 4.00 -11.44 -5.89
C ALA A 90 4.54 -10.48 -4.81
N PRO A 91 3.75 -10.09 -3.80
CA PRO A 91 4.18 -9.13 -2.76
C PRO A 91 5.47 -9.53 -2.06
N VAL A 92 5.69 -10.83 -1.84
CA VAL A 92 6.92 -11.35 -1.23
C VAL A 92 8.14 -11.09 -2.11
N VAL A 93 8.02 -11.27 -3.43
CA VAL A 93 9.10 -11.01 -4.40
C VAL A 93 9.42 -9.52 -4.45
N VAL A 94 8.39 -8.67 -4.48
CA VAL A 94 8.54 -7.21 -4.43
C VAL A 94 9.27 -6.80 -3.14
N GLY A 95 8.80 -7.28 -1.99
CA GLY A 95 9.42 -6.98 -0.69
C GLY A 95 10.88 -7.41 -0.62
N LEU A 96 11.21 -8.61 -1.13
CA LEU A 96 12.58 -9.10 -1.16
C LEU A 96 13.46 -8.25 -2.10
N ALA A 97 12.99 -7.97 -3.32
CA ALA A 97 13.74 -7.18 -4.29
C ALA A 97 14.00 -5.75 -3.78
N TRP A 98 13.01 -5.09 -3.19
CA TRP A 98 13.19 -3.77 -2.60
C TRP A 98 14.15 -3.81 -1.42
N ARG A 99 14.04 -4.81 -0.55
CA ARG A 99 14.95 -4.98 0.58
C ARG A 99 16.40 -5.20 0.15
N THR A 100 16.65 -6.01 -0.88
CA THR A 100 18.01 -6.45 -1.25
C THR A 100 18.67 -5.58 -2.31
N LEU A 101 17.92 -5.03 -3.27
CA LEU A 101 18.47 -4.29 -4.42
C LEU A 101 18.32 -2.78 -4.27
N ILE A 102 17.28 -2.32 -3.57
CA ILE A 102 16.90 -0.90 -3.59
C ILE A 102 17.24 -0.21 -2.28
N LEU A 103 16.94 -0.84 -1.14
CA LEU A 103 17.02 -0.25 0.20
C LEU A 103 18.23 -0.71 1.02
N THR A 104 19.08 -1.60 0.48
CA THR A 104 20.30 -2.03 1.15
C THR A 104 21.20 -0.83 1.42
N PRO A 105 21.65 -0.58 2.66
CA PRO A 105 22.58 0.50 2.94
C PRO A 105 23.86 0.37 2.10
N GLU A 106 24.38 1.48 1.60
CA GLU A 106 25.61 1.64 0.82
C GLU A 106 25.58 1.08 -0.61
N TYR A 107 24.82 0.01 -0.86
CA TYR A 107 24.77 -0.68 -2.17
C TYR A 107 23.43 -0.59 -2.89
N GLY A 108 22.37 -0.21 -2.17
CA GLY A 108 21.02 -0.08 -2.72
C GLY A 108 20.90 1.12 -3.64
N ILE A 109 20.15 0.97 -4.73
CA ILE A 109 19.94 2.04 -5.72
C ILE A 109 19.41 3.32 -5.05
N LEU A 110 18.45 3.19 -4.15
CA LEU A 110 17.81 4.34 -3.51
C LEU A 110 18.73 4.98 -2.48
N ASP A 111 19.48 4.17 -1.72
CA ASP A 111 20.46 4.68 -0.76
C ASP A 111 21.59 5.43 -1.46
N TYR A 112 22.12 4.89 -2.55
CA TYR A 112 23.15 5.54 -3.36
C TYR A 112 22.70 6.90 -3.90
N LEU A 113 21.47 7.01 -4.40
CA LEU A 113 20.91 8.28 -4.87
C LEU A 113 20.81 9.31 -3.73
N VAL A 114 20.42 8.89 -2.53
CA VAL A 114 20.28 9.78 -1.37
C VAL A 114 21.65 10.25 -0.85
N ILE A 115 22.67 9.38 -0.92
CA ILE A 115 24.07 9.74 -0.68
C ILE A 115 24.54 10.78 -1.69
N LEU A 116 24.26 10.57 -2.99
CA LEU A 116 24.64 11.50 -4.06
C LEU A 116 23.99 12.89 -3.91
N LEU A 117 22.76 12.93 -3.40
CA LEU A 117 22.05 14.16 -3.07
C LEU A 117 22.56 14.85 -1.79
N GLY A 118 23.53 14.26 -1.09
CA GLY A 118 24.20 14.84 0.09
C GLY A 118 23.54 14.51 1.43
N PHE A 119 22.53 13.63 1.49
CA PHE A 119 21.82 13.29 2.73
C PHE A 119 22.44 12.13 3.52
N GLY A 120 23.49 11.49 2.97
CA GLY A 120 24.15 10.30 3.54
C GLY A 120 23.28 9.04 3.48
N SER A 121 23.85 7.90 3.87
CA SER A 121 23.12 6.63 3.93
C SER A 121 22.02 6.68 4.99
N LYS A 122 20.87 6.09 4.71
CA LYS A 122 19.73 6.04 5.64
C LYS A 122 19.44 4.61 6.10
N PRO A 123 19.03 4.43 7.37
CA PRO A 123 18.63 3.12 7.91
C PRO A 123 17.21 2.74 7.46
N TRP A 124 17.00 2.57 6.14
CA TRP A 124 15.70 2.42 5.47
C TRP A 124 14.74 1.41 6.09
N LEU A 125 15.25 0.33 6.67
CA LEU A 125 14.44 -0.75 7.25
C LEU A 125 14.68 -0.93 8.76
N VAL A 126 15.58 -0.15 9.35
CA VAL A 126 15.99 -0.30 10.75
C VAL A 126 15.38 0.80 11.61
N GLU A 127 15.36 2.04 11.13
CA GLU A 127 14.75 3.14 11.86
C GLU A 127 13.23 3.21 11.57
N PRO A 128 12.36 3.32 12.60
CA PRO A 128 10.90 3.27 12.42
C PRO A 128 10.35 4.26 11.39
N THR A 129 10.88 5.48 11.35
CA THR A 129 10.44 6.53 10.43
C THR A 129 10.74 6.17 8.98
N TRP A 130 12.00 5.79 8.70
CA TRP A 130 12.40 5.42 7.35
C TRP A 130 11.78 4.10 6.91
N ALA A 131 11.58 3.14 7.83
CA ALA A 131 10.86 1.91 7.57
C ALA A 131 9.42 2.20 7.10
N LEU A 132 8.71 3.09 7.79
CA LEU A 132 7.36 3.49 7.38
C LEU A 132 7.37 4.15 5.99
N ILE A 133 8.30 5.08 5.74
CA ILE A 133 8.43 5.76 4.45
C ILE A 133 8.70 4.76 3.33
N SER A 134 9.64 3.82 3.53
CA SER A 134 9.97 2.77 2.58
C SER A 134 8.76 1.90 2.26
N VAL A 135 8.01 1.44 3.27
CA VAL A 135 6.81 0.62 3.04
C VAL A 135 5.73 1.41 2.30
N ILE A 136 5.53 2.70 2.62
CA ILE A 136 4.60 3.58 1.89
C ILE A 136 4.99 3.68 0.41
N ILE A 137 6.27 3.91 0.11
CA ILE A 137 6.76 4.04 -1.27
C ILE A 137 6.54 2.74 -2.04
N ILE A 138 6.95 1.60 -1.47
CA ILE A 138 6.81 0.28 -2.09
C ILE A 138 5.33 -0.01 -2.38
N HIS A 139 4.48 0.17 -1.37
CA HIS A 139 3.06 -0.11 -1.49
C HIS A 139 2.36 0.82 -2.49
N THR A 140 2.72 2.10 -2.48
CA THR A 140 2.21 3.07 -3.45
C THR A 140 2.60 2.66 -4.87
N TRP A 141 3.87 2.36 -5.12
CA TRP A 141 4.35 1.92 -6.43
C TRP A 141 3.68 0.64 -6.92
N GLN A 142 3.52 -0.36 -6.04
CA GLN A 142 2.91 -1.64 -6.41
C GLN A 142 1.42 -1.54 -6.77
N TRP A 143 0.68 -0.66 -6.09
CA TRP A 143 -0.79 -0.58 -6.22
C TRP A 143 -1.32 0.63 -7.00
N THR A 144 -0.48 1.62 -7.31
CA THR A 144 -0.80 2.69 -8.28
C THR A 144 -1.37 2.15 -9.62
N PRO A 145 -0.90 1.01 -10.16
CA PRO A 145 -1.46 0.46 -11.40
C PRO A 145 -2.95 0.12 -11.31
N PHE A 146 -3.45 -0.22 -10.11
CA PHE A 146 -4.88 -0.43 -9.87
C PHE A 146 -5.67 0.86 -10.12
N ALA A 147 -5.28 1.93 -9.42
CA ALA A 147 -5.93 3.22 -9.50
C ALA A 147 -5.88 3.75 -10.93
N PHE A 148 -4.71 3.61 -11.60
CA PHE A 148 -4.55 3.92 -13.02
C PHE A 148 -5.59 3.21 -13.89
N LEU A 149 -5.77 1.90 -13.75
CA LEU A 149 -6.75 1.15 -14.55
C LEU A 149 -8.19 1.61 -14.29
N VAL A 150 -8.55 1.81 -13.03
CA VAL A 150 -9.89 2.28 -12.64
C VAL A 150 -10.18 3.65 -13.24
N PHE A 151 -9.25 4.60 -13.13
CA PHE A 151 -9.42 5.93 -13.69
C PHE A 151 -9.40 5.93 -15.21
N LEU A 152 -8.49 5.18 -15.84
CA LEU A 152 -8.45 5.09 -17.30
C LEU A 152 -9.73 4.46 -17.86
N ALA A 153 -10.27 3.42 -17.22
CA ALA A 153 -11.55 2.83 -17.61
C ALA A 153 -12.70 3.84 -17.45
N SER A 154 -12.73 4.57 -16.33
CA SER A 154 -13.72 5.61 -16.07
C SER A 154 -13.68 6.73 -17.11
N LEU A 155 -12.48 7.21 -17.46
CA LEU A 155 -12.28 8.26 -18.46
C LEU A 155 -12.73 7.79 -19.86
N ASN A 156 -12.46 6.54 -20.24
CA ASN A 156 -12.89 5.99 -21.53
C ASN A 156 -14.39 5.72 -21.61
N ALA A 157 -15.08 5.56 -20.47
CA ALA A 157 -16.53 5.32 -20.44
C ALA A 157 -17.36 6.61 -20.54
N MET A 158 -16.75 7.79 -20.43
CA MET A 158 -17.46 9.07 -20.53
C MET A 158 -17.89 9.36 -21.98
N PRO A 159 -19.12 9.87 -22.20
CA PRO A 159 -19.55 10.31 -23.53
C PRO A 159 -18.66 11.48 -24.02
N GLN A 160 -18.36 11.49 -25.32
CA GLN A 160 -17.45 12.48 -25.92
C GLN A 160 -18.08 13.89 -26.03
N GLU A 161 -19.41 13.97 -26.06
CA GLU A 161 -20.19 15.20 -26.22
C GLU A 161 -19.84 16.32 -25.20
N PRO A 162 -19.81 16.07 -23.87
CA PRO A 162 -19.39 17.09 -22.91
C PRO A 162 -17.90 17.48 -23.01
N LEU A 163 -17.04 16.58 -23.50
CA LEU A 163 -15.61 16.87 -23.70
C LEU A 163 -15.40 17.79 -24.90
N GLU A 164 -16.16 17.59 -25.98
CA GLU A 164 -16.16 18.44 -27.17
C GLU A 164 -16.76 19.83 -26.88
N ALA A 165 -17.85 19.90 -26.11
CA ALA A 165 -18.42 21.18 -25.69
C ALA A 165 -17.41 22.03 -24.88
N ALA A 166 -16.68 21.40 -23.95
CA ALA A 166 -15.66 22.09 -23.16
C ALA A 166 -14.45 22.57 -23.98
N LEU A 167 -14.18 21.96 -25.14
CA LEU A 167 -13.15 22.41 -26.09
C LEU A 167 -13.64 23.56 -26.98
N LEU A 168 -14.95 23.72 -27.17
CA LEU A 168 -15.57 24.76 -27.99
C LEU A 168 -15.90 26.03 -27.18
N ASP A 169 -16.11 25.89 -25.86
CA ASP A 169 -16.43 27.00 -24.94
C ASP A 169 -15.20 27.80 -24.42
N THR A 170 -13.99 27.46 -24.88
CA THR A 170 -12.74 28.21 -24.62
C THR A 170 -12.29 29.00 -25.83
#